data_AF-A0A7L7VXB1-F1
#
_entry.id   AF-A0A7L7VXB1-F1
#
_cell.length_a   1.000
_cell.length_b   1.000
_cell.length_c   1.000
_cell.angle_alpha   90.00
_cell.angle_beta   90.00
_cell.angle_gamma   90.00
#
_symmetry.space_group_name_H-M   'P 1'
#
loop_
_entity.id
_entity.type
_entity.pdbx_description
1 polymer ?
#
loop_
_entity_poly.entity_id
_entity_poly.type
_entity_poly.pdbx_seq_one_letter_code
_entity_poly.pdbx_strand_id
1 'polypeptide(L)'
;MKQTVTDALNRLAAGTPKPATAQVAEALTGAGVAPAVLEVSASRTPTGLEADAIESAVLQGTDCVLGHIRDGTVTVTVLPVLASGKCFVGAAL
;
A
#
# COMPACT_ATOMS: atom_id res chain seq x y z
N MET A 1 -3.18 12.87 -3.62
CA MET A 1 -2.70 11.62 -2.98
C MET A 1 -2.01 10.67 -3.95
N LYS A 2 -2.58 10.39 -5.14
CA LYS A 2 -1.97 9.49 -6.15
C LYS A 2 -0.47 9.70 -6.40
N GLN A 3 -0.05 10.94 -6.64
CA GLN A 3 1.36 11.26 -6.89
C GLN A 3 2.24 10.97 -5.65
N THR A 4 1.83 11.43 -4.47
CA THR A 4 2.51 11.14 -3.19
C THR A 4 2.73 9.64 -2.98
N VAL A 5 1.69 8.83 -3.19
CA VAL A 5 1.79 7.35 -3.09
C VAL A 5 2.77 6.82 -4.14
N THR A 6 2.63 7.24 -5.40
CA THR A 6 3.51 6.81 -6.49
C THR A 6 4.98 7.09 -6.18
N ASP A 7 5.31 8.31 -5.75
CA ASP A 7 6.69 8.73 -5.49
C ASP A 7 7.27 8.07 -4.23
N ALA A 8 6.47 7.89 -3.19
CA ALA A 8 6.91 7.20 -1.98
C ALA A 8 7.20 5.72 -2.24
N LEU A 9 6.28 5.02 -2.93
CA LEU A 9 6.46 3.60 -3.24
C LEU A 9 7.59 3.38 -4.24
N ASN A 10 7.76 4.24 -5.26
CA ASN A 10 8.88 4.13 -6.20
C ASN A 10 10.23 4.28 -5.48
N ARG A 11 10.36 5.25 -4.56
CA ARG A 11 11.58 5.42 -3.77
C ARG A 11 11.86 4.20 -2.90
N LEU A 12 10.84 3.63 -2.26
CA LEU A 12 10.99 2.41 -1.46
C LEU A 12 11.41 1.21 -2.34
N ALA A 13 10.70 0.99 -3.44
CA ALA A 13 10.88 -0.15 -4.33
C ALA A 13 12.25 -0.17 -5.03
N ALA A 14 12.86 1.01 -5.26
CA ALA A 14 14.21 1.13 -5.80
C ALA A 14 15.30 0.57 -4.87
N GLY A 15 15.11 0.66 -3.54
CA GLY A 15 16.04 0.12 -2.55
C GLY A 15 15.64 -1.28 -2.04
N THR A 16 14.33 -1.56 -2.02
CA THR A 16 13.75 -2.79 -1.46
C THR A 16 12.68 -3.32 -2.42
N PRO A 17 13.04 -4.18 -3.40
CA PRO A 17 12.09 -4.66 -4.42
C PRO A 17 10.92 -5.47 -3.87
N LYS A 18 11.09 -6.09 -2.69
CA LYS A 18 10.06 -6.82 -1.94
C LYS A 18 9.99 -6.29 -0.51
N PRO A 19 9.34 -5.14 -0.27
CA PRO A 19 9.33 -4.53 1.05
C PRO A 19 8.35 -5.24 1.99
N ALA A 20 8.70 -5.27 3.27
CA ALA A 20 7.81 -5.74 4.33
C ALA A 20 6.65 -4.75 4.55
N THR A 21 5.54 -5.24 5.11
CA THR A 21 4.35 -4.42 5.45
C THR A 21 4.70 -3.17 6.24
N ALA A 22 5.56 -3.30 7.25
CA ALA A 22 6.01 -2.16 8.05
C ALA A 22 6.77 -1.12 7.22
N GLN A 23 7.62 -1.53 6.28
CA GLN A 23 8.40 -0.61 5.44
C GLN A 23 7.50 0.20 4.49
N VAL A 24 6.44 -0.42 3.96
CA VAL A 24 5.44 0.29 3.15
C VAL A 24 4.67 1.30 4.00
N ALA A 25 4.25 0.90 5.21
CA ALA A 25 3.56 1.79 6.14
C ALA A 25 4.43 2.98 6.56
N GLU A 26 5.70 2.75 6.91
CA GLU A 26 6.67 3.77 7.26
C GLU A 26 6.96 4.73 6.09
N ALA A 27 7.13 4.20 4.87
CA ALA A 27 7.39 5.03 3.70
C ALA A 27 6.22 5.98 3.39
N LEU A 28 4.98 5.49 3.50
CA LEU A 28 3.78 6.28 3.24
C LEU A 28 3.49 7.29 4.36
N THR A 29 3.65 6.88 5.62
CA THR A 29 3.50 7.80 6.76
C THR A 29 4.58 8.89 6.78
N GLY A 30 5.83 8.53 6.48
CA GLY A 30 6.92 9.49 6.28
C GLY A 30 6.71 10.43 5.09
N ALA A 31 5.87 10.06 4.12
CA ALA A 31 5.43 10.91 3.01
C ALA A 31 4.20 11.77 3.35
N GLY A 32 3.72 11.74 4.60
CA GLY A 32 2.60 12.56 5.10
C GLY A 32 1.23 11.89 5.02
N VAL A 33 1.15 10.59 4.74
CA VAL A 33 -0.12 9.84 4.83
C VAL A 33 -0.46 9.59 6.29
N ALA A 34 -1.66 9.97 6.72
CA ALA A 34 -2.10 9.70 8.08
C ALA A 34 -2.33 8.18 8.29
N PRO A 35 -1.84 7.56 9.39
CA PRO A 35 -2.02 6.14 9.63
C PRO A 35 -3.50 5.69 9.64
N ALA A 36 -4.41 6.56 10.08
CA ALA A 36 -5.84 6.26 10.17
C ALA A 36 -6.54 6.03 8.82
N VAL A 37 -5.92 6.47 7.71
CA VAL A 37 -6.47 6.32 6.36
C VAL A 37 -5.63 5.38 5.50
N LEU A 38 -4.65 4.71 6.09
CA LEU A 38 -3.72 3.81 5.42
C LEU A 38 -4.09 2.36 5.74
N GLU A 39 -4.16 1.54 4.69
CA GLU A 39 -4.32 0.09 4.77
C GLU A 39 -3.15 -0.54 4.01
N VAL A 40 -2.52 -1.57 4.57
CA VAL A 40 -1.41 -2.31 3.91
C VAL A 40 -1.67 -3.81 4.00
N SER A 41 -1.41 -4.53 2.91
CA SER A 41 -1.55 -5.97 2.87
C SER A 41 -0.38 -6.66 3.59
N ALA A 42 -0.57 -7.92 3.97
CA ALA A 42 0.50 -8.73 4.53
C ALA A 42 1.59 -9.01 3.48
N SER A 43 2.85 -8.77 3.83
CA SER A 43 4.00 -9.06 2.98
C SER A 43 4.40 -10.54 2.99
N ARG A 44 3.76 -11.35 3.85
CA ARG A 44 3.99 -12.79 3.96
C ARG A 44 2.68 -13.54 4.00
N THR A 45 2.69 -14.67 3.32
CA THR A 45 1.60 -15.64 3.31
C THR A 45 1.53 -16.40 4.64
N PRO A 46 0.39 -17.05 4.96
CA PRO A 46 0.27 -17.85 6.18
C PRO A 46 1.28 -19.00 6.32
N THR A 47 1.86 -19.47 5.22
CA THR A 47 2.93 -20.49 5.22
C THR A 47 4.33 -19.93 5.46
N GLY A 48 4.45 -18.60 5.65
CA GLY A 48 5.71 -17.90 5.90
C GLY A 48 6.47 -17.53 4.62
N LEU A 49 5.92 -17.77 3.43
CA LEU A 49 6.53 -17.37 2.17
C LEU A 49 6.27 -15.89 1.91
N GLU A 50 7.24 -15.23 1.29
CA GLU A 50 7.10 -13.84 0.82
C GLU A 50 5.92 -13.72 -0.15
N ALA A 51 5.12 -12.68 0.02
CA ALA A 51 4.07 -12.35 -0.92
C ALA A 51 4.70 -11.95 -2.26
N ASP A 52 4.09 -12.41 -3.33
CA ASP A 52 4.50 -12.11 -4.70
C ASP A 52 4.29 -10.62 -5.06
N ALA A 53 3.35 -9.98 -4.37
CA ALA A 53 3.19 -8.54 -4.36
C ALA A 53 2.67 -8.05 -3.01
N ILE A 54 2.99 -6.80 -2.69
CA ILE A 54 2.42 -6.08 -1.57
C ILE A 54 1.58 -4.91 -2.05
N GLU A 55 0.46 -4.69 -1.38
CA GLU A 55 -0.51 -3.68 -1.72
C GLU A 55 -0.69 -2.71 -0.56
N SER A 56 -0.92 -1.45 -0.91
CA SER A 56 -1.29 -0.38 0.01
C SER A 56 -2.50 0.34 -0.54
N ALA A 57 -3.32 0.88 0.34
CA ALA A 57 -4.42 1.75 -0.04
C ALA A 57 -4.50 2.95 0.89
N VAL A 58 -4.69 4.13 0.30
CA VAL A 58 -4.91 5.37 1.04
C VAL A 58 -6.30 5.88 0.74
N LEU A 59 -7.14 5.96 1.78
CA LEU A 59 -8.47 6.54 1.68
C LEU A 59 -8.36 8.07 1.52
N GLN A 60 -8.92 8.59 0.44
CA GLN A 60 -9.01 10.01 0.11
C GLN A 60 -10.46 10.35 -0.25
N GLY A 61 -11.24 10.79 0.74
CA GLY A 61 -12.66 11.09 0.53
C GLY A 61 -13.43 9.80 0.23
N THR A 62 -13.98 9.69 -0.99
CA THR A 62 -14.71 8.50 -1.47
C THR A 62 -13.87 7.60 -2.37
N ASP A 63 -12.59 7.93 -2.53
CA ASP A 63 -11.65 7.18 -3.37
C ASP A 63 -10.58 6.51 -2.54
N CYS A 64 -10.08 5.39 -3.04
CA CYS A 64 -8.94 4.66 -2.53
C CYS A 64 -7.82 4.73 -3.56
N VAL A 65 -6.68 5.28 -3.16
CA VAL A 65 -5.47 5.25 -3.96
C VAL A 65 -4.70 3.98 -3.63
N LEU A 66 -4.78 2.99 -4.52
CA LEU A 66 -4.13 1.71 -4.36
C LEU A 66 -2.74 1.75 -5.00
N GLY A 67 -1.72 1.39 -4.22
CA GLY A 67 -0.36 1.17 -4.70
C GLY A 67 0.02 -0.29 -4.58
N HIS A 68 0.57 -0.87 -5.64
CA HIS A 68 0.99 -2.26 -5.74
C HIS A 68 2.49 -2.29 -6.03
N ILE A 69 3.26 -3.05 -5.25
CA ILE A 69 4.69 -3.29 -5.47
C ILE A 69 4.90 -4.77 -5.77
N ARG A 70 5.53 -5.04 -6.91
CA ARG A 70 5.87 -6.38 -7.39
C ARG A 70 7.27 -6.34 -7.96
N ASP A 71 8.21 -7.04 -7.31
CA ASP A 71 9.62 -7.12 -7.75
C ASP A 71 10.21 -5.74 -8.13
N GLY A 72 10.00 -4.73 -7.28
CA GLY A 72 10.50 -3.36 -7.50
C GLY A 72 9.67 -2.51 -8.47
N THR A 73 8.69 -3.10 -9.16
CA THR A 73 7.77 -2.37 -10.05
C THR A 73 6.58 -1.86 -9.27
N VAL A 74 6.27 -0.58 -9.41
CA VAL A 74 5.15 0.07 -8.75
C VAL A 74 4.04 0.38 -9.74
N THR A 75 2.82 -0.01 -9.41
CA THR A 75 1.61 0.42 -10.12
C THR A 75 0.68 1.12 -9.14
N VAL A 76 0.08 2.25 -9.57
CA VAL A 76 -0.86 3.00 -8.74
C VAL A 76 -2.17 3.26 -9.49
N THR A 77 -3.26 2.87 -8.86
CA THR A 77 -4.62 2.98 -9.40
C THR A 77 -5.54 3.65 -8.39
N VAL A 78 -6.63 4.23 -8.87
CA VAL A 78 -7.65 4.84 -8.01
C VAL A 78 -8.95 4.08 -8.21
N LEU A 79 -9.52 3.61 -7.11
CA LEU A 79 -10.78 2.86 -7.09
C LEU A 79 -11.75 3.54 -6.12
N PRO A 80 -13.07 3.39 -6.30
CA PRO A 80 -14.03 3.83 -5.30
C PRO A 80 -13.85 3.10 -3.96
N VAL A 81 -14.12 3.78 -2.86
CA VAL A 81 -14.19 3.15 -1.53
C VAL A 81 -15.30 2.10 -1.48
N LEU A 82 -15.07 1.02 -0.74
CA LEU A 82 -16.09 0.00 -0.52
C LEU A 82 -17.25 0.56 0.32
N ALA A 83 -18.42 -0.07 0.24
CA ALA A 83 -19.58 0.29 1.07
C ALA A 83 -19.30 0.20 2.59
N SER A 84 -18.26 -0.53 2.99
CA SER A 84 -17.76 -0.61 4.37
C SER A 84 -16.97 0.63 4.82
N GLY A 85 -16.66 1.56 3.92
CA GLY A 85 -15.77 2.69 4.18
C GLY A 85 -14.27 2.34 4.20
N LYS A 86 -13.92 1.12 3.78
CA LYS A 86 -12.55 0.61 3.69
C LYS A 86 -12.10 0.46 2.24
N CYS A 87 -10.80 0.37 2.03
CA CYS A 87 -10.23 0.13 0.71
C CYS A 87 -10.02 -1.35 0.40
N PHE A 88 -9.68 -2.15 1.40
CA PHE A 88 -9.52 -3.60 1.26
C PHE A 88 -10.73 -4.38 1.77
N VAL A 89 -10.90 -5.57 1.19
CA VAL A 89 -11.82 -6.60 1.69
C VAL A 89 -11.06 -7.44 2.70
N GLY A 90 -11.60 -7.61 3.90
CA GLY A 90 -11.00 -8.39 4.97
C GLY A 90 -10.14 -7.56 5.93
N ALA A 91 -9.26 -8.22 6.67
CA ALA A 91 -8.37 -7.56 7.63
C ALA A 91 -7.10 -7.08 6.92
N ALA A 92 -6.97 -5.77 6.75
CA ALA A 92 -5.69 -5.11 6.53
C ALA A 92 -4.91 -5.06 7.87
N LEU A 93 -3.57 -5.10 7.79
CA LEU A 93 -2.70 -5.00 8.98
C LEU A 93 -2.43 -3.55 9.36
#